data_AF-A0A967TIE8-F1
#
_entry.id   AF-A0A967TIE8-F1
#
_cell.length_a   1.000
_cell.length_b   1.000
_cell.length_c   1.000
_cell.angle_alpha   90.00
_cell.angle_beta   90.00
_cell.angle_gamma   90.00
#
_symmetry.space_group_name_H-M   'P 1'
#
loop_
_entity.id
_entity.type
_entity.pdbx_description
1 polymer ?
#
loop_
_entity_poly.entity_id
_entity_poly.type
_entity_poly.pdbx_seq_one_letter_code
_entity_poly.pdbx_strand_id
1 'polypeptide(L)'
;PYTGDAHYFEAFALYRVGGEEQLRRALDLLDEQSDRYSSAPTLADARTLRVRIRGALARRGDVEAYSDVEAQAREGCGPDQETRLMALSALQNMNPERAVPILREVLESRDECSAELRKRAVFLLSQKMTDESVEILLDLAHRNPDPDREVREAAVFWLSQVGSEEALDALVSILRSSDDPGIQEKALFALSQHRGERSGEVLREYVERRDAPGELREQAIFWLGQSPGGAGYLRSLYGRLESPGLREKVLFSVAQSGAVDAEDWLLARARDASEPVELRKDALFWLGQADGADAAEVGALYGSFAERELKEQVLFLLSQEESSEAVDALLEIARNETDLELKKKAVFWLGQSDDPRAEEFLLEILRGPPGAGG
;
A
#
# COMPACT_ATOMS: atom_id res chain seq x y z
N PRO A 1 -31.70 -38.36 -21.86
CA PRO A 1 -31.39 -37.05 -21.25
C PRO A 1 -30.06 -37.03 -20.48
N TYR A 2 -29.79 -38.03 -19.63
CA TYR A 2 -28.63 -38.02 -18.72
C TYR A 2 -27.39 -38.79 -19.20
N THR A 3 -27.47 -39.47 -20.34
CA THR A 3 -26.38 -40.32 -20.84
C THR A 3 -25.11 -39.53 -21.15
N GLY A 4 -25.24 -38.31 -21.68
CA GLY A 4 -24.09 -37.42 -21.88
C GLY A 4 -23.38 -37.09 -20.57
N ASP A 5 -24.12 -36.71 -19.52
CA ASP A 5 -23.54 -36.36 -18.22
C ASP A 5 -22.95 -37.56 -17.48
N ALA A 6 -23.48 -38.77 -17.70
CA ALA A 6 -22.96 -40.00 -17.10
C ALA A 6 -21.49 -40.25 -17.47
N HIS A 7 -21.11 -39.99 -18.73
CA HIS A 7 -19.72 -40.13 -19.18
C HIS A 7 -18.77 -39.21 -18.41
N TYR A 8 -19.17 -37.96 -18.18
CA TYR A 8 -18.39 -37.01 -17.38
C TYR A 8 -18.22 -37.49 -15.93
N PHE A 9 -19.31 -37.89 -15.25
CA PHE A 9 -19.22 -38.31 -13.86
C PHE A 9 -18.43 -39.62 -13.69
N GLU A 10 -18.53 -40.55 -14.65
CA GLU A 10 -17.71 -41.76 -14.67
C GLU A 10 -16.23 -41.42 -14.89
N ALA A 11 -15.90 -40.58 -15.87
CA ALA A 11 -14.54 -40.08 -16.08
C ALA A 11 -13.98 -39.38 -14.84
N PHE A 12 -14.79 -38.57 -14.16
CA PHE A 12 -14.41 -37.89 -12.92
C PHE A 12 -14.13 -38.90 -11.79
N ALA A 13 -14.95 -39.93 -11.64
CA ALA A 13 -14.73 -40.99 -10.66
C ALA A 13 -13.42 -41.75 -10.94
N LEU A 14 -13.16 -42.11 -12.21
CA LEU A 14 -11.93 -42.77 -12.64
C LEU A 14 -10.69 -41.89 -12.41
N TYR A 15 -10.77 -40.59 -12.70
CA TYR A 15 -9.72 -39.63 -12.39
C TYR A 15 -9.38 -39.63 -10.89
N ARG A 16 -10.38 -39.71 -10.00
CA ARG A 16 -10.14 -39.77 -8.54
C ARG A 16 -9.50 -41.08 -8.09
N VAL A 17 -9.74 -42.19 -8.79
CA VAL A 17 -9.01 -43.45 -8.55
C VAL A 17 -7.54 -43.28 -8.94
N GLY A 18 -7.29 -42.62 -10.06
CA GLY A 18 -5.97 -42.11 -10.42
C GLY A 18 -4.99 -43.13 -10.98
N GLY A 19 -5.33 -44.40 -11.20
CA GLY A 19 -4.45 -45.34 -11.90
C GLY A 19 -4.30 -45.02 -13.39
N GLU A 20 -3.21 -45.41 -14.03
CA GLU A 20 -2.91 -45.04 -15.42
C GLU A 20 -3.97 -45.55 -16.41
N GLU A 21 -4.41 -46.80 -16.25
CA GLU A 21 -5.50 -47.39 -17.02
C GLU A 21 -6.83 -46.62 -16.82
N GLN A 22 -7.13 -46.25 -15.57
CA GLN A 22 -8.34 -45.48 -15.24
C GLN A 22 -8.29 -44.08 -15.85
N LEU A 23 -7.12 -43.44 -15.87
CA LEU A 23 -6.93 -42.13 -16.50
C LEU A 23 -7.12 -42.22 -18.02
N ARG A 24 -6.59 -43.24 -18.70
CA ARG A 24 -6.83 -43.44 -20.14
C ARG A 24 -8.29 -43.72 -20.44
N ARG A 25 -8.93 -44.60 -19.67
CA ARG A 25 -10.37 -44.86 -19.83
C ARG A 25 -11.21 -43.61 -19.58
N ALA A 26 -10.81 -42.76 -18.63
CA ALA A 26 -11.45 -41.49 -18.40
C ALA A 26 -11.35 -40.57 -19.62
N LEU A 27 -10.20 -40.52 -20.32
CA LEU A 27 -10.08 -39.76 -21.58
C LEU A 27 -11.03 -40.29 -22.65
N ASP A 28 -11.09 -41.61 -22.85
CA ASP A 28 -11.99 -42.24 -23.82
C ASP A 28 -13.46 -41.85 -23.57
N LEU A 29 -13.89 -41.86 -22.30
CA LEU A 29 -15.24 -41.45 -21.93
C LEU A 29 -15.54 -39.98 -22.24
N LEU A 30 -14.55 -39.10 -22.06
CA LEU A 30 -14.69 -37.68 -22.40
C LEU A 30 -14.71 -37.46 -23.93
N ASP A 31 -13.99 -38.28 -24.70
CA ASP A 31 -14.06 -38.29 -26.17
C ASP A 31 -15.42 -38.79 -26.66
N GLU A 32 -15.89 -39.91 -26.13
CA GLU A 32 -17.24 -40.44 -26.40
C GLU A 32 -18.33 -39.41 -26.07
N GLN A 33 -18.17 -38.66 -24.97
CA GLN A 33 -19.07 -37.57 -24.61
C GLN A 33 -19.07 -36.45 -25.64
N SER A 34 -17.89 -35.95 -26.01
CA SER A 34 -17.74 -34.84 -26.96
C SER A 34 -18.31 -35.20 -28.34
N ASP A 35 -18.03 -36.42 -28.82
CA ASP A 35 -18.40 -36.86 -30.16
C ASP A 35 -19.90 -37.16 -30.30
N ARG A 36 -20.49 -37.81 -29.29
CA ARG A 36 -21.87 -38.31 -29.38
C ARG A 36 -22.89 -37.43 -28.68
N TYR A 37 -22.44 -36.58 -27.77
CA TYR A 37 -23.30 -35.77 -26.89
C TYR A 37 -22.83 -34.31 -26.84
N SER A 38 -22.64 -33.69 -28.01
CA SER A 38 -22.15 -32.30 -28.17
C SER A 38 -23.05 -31.20 -27.57
N SER A 39 -24.23 -31.56 -27.05
CA SER A 39 -25.12 -30.66 -26.31
C SER A 39 -25.18 -30.96 -24.80
N ALA A 40 -24.31 -31.83 -24.27
CA ALA A 40 -24.31 -32.17 -22.86
C ALA A 40 -23.90 -30.95 -22.01
N PRO A 41 -24.64 -30.63 -20.92
CA PRO A 41 -24.30 -29.51 -20.04
C PRO A 41 -22.88 -29.56 -19.46
N THR A 42 -22.37 -30.77 -19.23
CA THR A 42 -21.07 -31.03 -18.59
C THR A 42 -19.86 -30.92 -19.55
N LEU A 43 -20.04 -30.49 -20.81
CA LEU A 43 -18.93 -30.42 -21.78
C LEU A 43 -17.83 -29.42 -21.42
N ALA A 44 -18.17 -28.30 -20.77
CA ALA A 44 -17.15 -27.35 -20.30
C ALA A 44 -16.29 -27.98 -19.19
N ASP A 45 -16.94 -28.61 -18.21
CA ASP A 45 -16.25 -29.33 -17.14
C ASP A 45 -15.42 -30.50 -17.68
N ALA A 46 -15.91 -31.18 -18.71
CA ALA A 46 -15.20 -32.25 -19.41
C ALA A 46 -13.89 -31.77 -20.05
N ARG A 47 -13.87 -30.60 -20.71
CA ARG A 47 -12.64 -30.01 -21.27
C ARG A 47 -11.62 -29.69 -20.18
N THR A 48 -12.08 -29.10 -19.09
CA THR A 48 -11.29 -28.85 -17.88
C THR A 48 -10.71 -30.15 -17.29
N LEU A 49 -11.53 -31.19 -17.13
CA LEU A 49 -11.12 -32.48 -16.56
C LEU A 49 -10.11 -33.19 -17.47
N ARG A 50 -10.28 -33.10 -18.80
CA ARG A 50 -9.35 -33.66 -19.78
C ARG A 50 -7.93 -33.12 -19.59
N VAL A 51 -7.76 -31.81 -19.40
CA VAL A 51 -6.43 -31.20 -19.12
C VAL A 51 -5.83 -31.74 -17.83
N ARG A 52 -6.63 -31.93 -16.77
CA ARG A 52 -6.16 -32.49 -15.50
C ARG A 52 -5.70 -33.94 -15.64
N ILE A 53 -6.46 -34.76 -16.39
CA ILE A 53 -6.11 -36.15 -16.67
C ILE A 53 -4.83 -36.24 -17.48
N ARG A 54 -4.73 -35.48 -18.59
CA ARG A 54 -3.52 -35.40 -19.41
C ARG A 54 -2.32 -34.94 -18.59
N GLY A 55 -2.49 -33.92 -17.75
CA GLY A 55 -1.45 -33.48 -16.83
C GLY A 55 -0.99 -34.56 -15.85
N ALA A 56 -1.91 -35.40 -15.36
CA ALA A 56 -1.57 -36.53 -14.49
C ALA A 56 -0.81 -37.66 -15.23
N LEU A 57 -1.20 -37.95 -16.47
CA LEU A 57 -0.51 -38.92 -17.33
C LEU A 57 0.88 -38.42 -17.74
N ALA A 58 1.00 -37.16 -18.12
CA ALA A 58 2.27 -36.55 -18.50
C ALA A 58 3.29 -36.51 -17.34
N ARG A 59 2.85 -36.30 -16.09
CA ARG A 59 3.71 -36.48 -14.89
C ARG A 59 4.27 -37.90 -14.73
N ARG A 60 3.64 -38.90 -15.37
CA ARG A 60 4.08 -40.30 -15.38
C ARG A 60 4.94 -40.64 -16.60
N GLY A 61 5.26 -39.66 -17.44
CA GLY A 61 6.08 -39.84 -18.64
C GLY A 61 5.30 -40.08 -19.92
N ASP A 62 3.97 -39.88 -19.92
CA ASP A 62 3.17 -39.95 -21.15
C ASP A 62 3.49 -38.74 -22.05
N VAL A 63 4.20 -39.00 -23.15
CA VAL A 63 4.71 -37.95 -24.06
C VAL A 63 3.59 -37.32 -24.88
N GLU A 64 2.59 -38.08 -25.27
CA GLU A 64 1.44 -37.58 -26.04
C GLU A 64 0.60 -36.66 -25.16
N ALA A 65 0.29 -37.11 -23.94
CA ALA A 65 -0.43 -36.27 -22.98
C ALA A 65 0.33 -34.97 -22.65
N TYR A 66 1.67 -35.01 -22.62
CA TYR A 66 2.48 -33.81 -22.45
C TYR A 66 2.35 -32.87 -23.65
N SER A 67 2.49 -33.39 -24.86
CA SER A 67 2.37 -32.62 -26.10
C SER A 67 0.99 -31.97 -26.24
N ASP A 68 -0.06 -32.67 -25.84
CA ASP A 68 -1.44 -32.13 -25.84
C ASP A 68 -1.59 -30.97 -24.87
N VAL A 69 -1.05 -31.08 -23.66
CA VAL A 69 -1.09 -29.99 -22.66
C VAL A 69 -0.25 -28.80 -23.11
N GLU A 70 0.90 -29.04 -23.74
CA GLU A 70 1.73 -27.97 -24.33
C GLU A 70 1.00 -27.25 -25.46
N ALA A 71 0.38 -27.98 -26.39
CA ALA A 71 -0.40 -27.40 -27.47
C ALA A 71 -1.54 -26.53 -26.93
N GLN A 72 -2.31 -27.05 -25.95
CA GLN A 72 -3.41 -26.34 -25.31
C GLN A 72 -2.95 -25.05 -24.62
N ALA A 73 -1.76 -25.05 -24.00
CA ALA A 73 -1.21 -23.86 -23.35
C ALA A 73 -0.81 -22.76 -24.35
N ARG A 74 -0.43 -23.15 -25.58
CA ARG A 74 0.01 -22.26 -26.67
C ARG A 74 -1.15 -21.73 -27.53
N GLU A 75 -2.35 -22.28 -27.43
CA GLU A 75 -3.52 -21.78 -28.16
C GLU A 75 -3.74 -20.28 -27.91
N GLY A 76 -4.27 -19.54 -28.89
CA GLY A 76 -4.57 -18.11 -28.74
C GLY A 76 -5.59 -17.81 -27.62
N CYS A 77 -5.80 -16.54 -27.29
CA CYS A 77 -6.92 -16.18 -26.41
C CYS A 77 -8.25 -16.54 -27.11
N GLY A 78 -9.25 -17.02 -26.36
CA GLY A 78 -10.47 -17.55 -26.96
C GLY A 78 -11.48 -18.07 -25.93
N PRO A 79 -12.58 -18.71 -26.38
CA PRO A 79 -13.68 -19.15 -25.50
C PRO A 79 -13.28 -20.20 -24.46
N ASP A 80 -12.17 -20.92 -24.68
CA ASP A 80 -11.67 -21.96 -23.77
C ASP A 80 -10.54 -21.48 -22.84
N GLN A 81 -10.57 -20.19 -22.46
CA GLN A 81 -9.53 -19.56 -21.62
C GLN A 81 -9.29 -20.28 -20.29
N GLU A 82 -10.35 -20.82 -19.66
CA GLU A 82 -10.24 -21.64 -18.44
C GLU A 82 -9.38 -22.90 -18.67
N THR A 83 -9.58 -23.57 -19.80
CA THR A 83 -8.82 -24.77 -20.19
C THR A 83 -7.35 -24.42 -20.39
N ARG A 84 -7.07 -23.26 -21.01
CA ARG A 84 -5.69 -22.77 -21.20
C ARG A 84 -5.01 -22.41 -19.87
N LEU A 85 -5.71 -21.76 -18.94
CA LEU A 85 -5.18 -21.48 -17.59
C LEU A 85 -4.82 -22.78 -16.84
N MET A 86 -5.63 -23.81 -16.98
CA MET A 86 -5.33 -25.13 -16.42
C MET A 86 -4.14 -25.79 -17.11
N ALA A 87 -4.01 -25.67 -18.42
CA ALA A 87 -2.88 -26.21 -19.17
C ALA A 87 -1.55 -25.55 -18.73
N LEU A 88 -1.51 -24.23 -18.60
CA LEU A 88 -0.36 -23.50 -18.06
C LEU A 88 0.01 -23.97 -16.65
N SER A 89 -1.00 -24.16 -15.80
CA SER A 89 -0.81 -24.66 -14.43
C SER A 89 -0.32 -26.12 -14.41
N ALA A 90 -0.78 -26.94 -15.35
CA ALA A 90 -0.33 -28.32 -15.48
C ALA A 90 1.14 -28.38 -15.92
N LEU A 91 1.57 -27.54 -16.88
CA LEU A 91 2.96 -27.48 -17.36
C LEU A 91 3.95 -27.24 -16.22
N GLN A 92 3.65 -26.27 -15.35
CA GLN A 92 4.50 -25.99 -14.18
C GLN A 92 4.64 -27.20 -13.26
N ASN A 93 3.58 -27.98 -13.05
CA ASN A 93 3.61 -29.15 -12.18
C ASN A 93 4.25 -30.40 -12.83
N MET A 94 4.44 -30.38 -14.15
CA MET A 94 5.01 -31.49 -14.91
C MET A 94 6.51 -31.32 -15.16
N ASN A 95 6.89 -30.16 -15.68
CA ASN A 95 8.28 -29.83 -16.01
C ASN A 95 8.44 -28.30 -16.01
N PRO A 96 8.79 -27.71 -14.85
CA PRO A 96 8.94 -26.26 -14.70
C PRO A 96 9.93 -25.65 -15.69
N GLU A 97 11.03 -26.34 -16.01
CA GLU A 97 12.08 -25.84 -16.90
C GLU A 97 11.56 -25.68 -18.34
N ARG A 98 10.78 -26.65 -18.82
CA ARG A 98 10.18 -26.59 -20.16
C ARG A 98 8.97 -25.67 -20.24
N ALA A 99 8.41 -25.23 -19.10
CA ALA A 99 7.31 -24.30 -19.09
C ALA A 99 7.76 -22.86 -19.45
N VAL A 100 8.99 -22.46 -19.12
CA VAL A 100 9.45 -21.05 -19.29
C VAL A 100 9.31 -20.53 -20.72
N PRO A 101 9.73 -21.24 -21.80
CA PRO A 101 9.53 -20.77 -23.16
C PRO A 101 8.06 -20.53 -23.50
N ILE A 102 7.16 -21.40 -23.04
CA ILE A 102 5.71 -21.27 -23.27
C ILE A 102 5.16 -20.06 -22.50
N LEU A 103 5.60 -19.86 -21.25
CA LEU A 103 5.20 -18.70 -20.46
C LEU A 103 5.66 -17.38 -21.11
N ARG A 104 6.85 -17.35 -21.73
CA ARG A 104 7.32 -16.19 -22.51
C ARG A 104 6.42 -15.92 -23.72
N GLU A 105 6.04 -16.93 -24.49
CA GLU A 105 5.11 -16.77 -25.62
C GLU A 105 3.73 -16.25 -25.17
N VAL A 106 3.24 -16.70 -24.00
CA VAL A 106 2.00 -16.18 -23.42
C VAL A 106 2.12 -14.69 -23.11
N LEU A 107 3.26 -14.25 -22.56
CA LEU A 107 3.53 -12.85 -22.24
C LEU A 107 3.67 -11.96 -23.49
N GLU A 108 4.12 -12.52 -24.62
CA GLU A 108 4.19 -11.83 -25.91
C GLU A 108 2.80 -11.63 -26.54
N SER A 109 1.80 -12.43 -26.14
CA SER A 109 0.42 -12.29 -26.60
C SER A 109 -0.24 -11.09 -25.93
N ARG A 110 -0.08 -9.90 -26.51
CA ARG A 110 -0.44 -8.60 -25.91
C ARG A 110 -1.88 -8.12 -26.16
N ASP A 111 -2.76 -9.01 -26.57
CA ASP A 111 -4.19 -8.73 -26.71
C ASP A 111 -4.88 -8.49 -25.35
N GLU A 112 -6.02 -7.80 -25.36
CA GLU A 112 -6.80 -7.54 -24.13
C GLU A 112 -7.33 -8.84 -23.51
N CYS A 113 -7.85 -9.74 -24.35
CA CYS A 113 -8.35 -11.07 -23.97
C CYS A 113 -7.31 -11.97 -23.28
N SER A 114 -6.01 -11.74 -23.50
CA SER A 114 -4.93 -12.57 -22.91
C SER A 114 -4.39 -12.02 -21.58
N ALA A 115 -4.88 -10.88 -21.09
CA ALA A 115 -4.40 -10.29 -19.83
C ALA A 115 -4.43 -11.28 -18.65
N GLU A 116 -5.52 -12.04 -18.48
CA GLU A 116 -5.62 -13.05 -17.42
C GLU A 116 -4.59 -14.19 -17.56
N LEU A 117 -4.29 -14.58 -18.80
CA LEU A 117 -3.27 -15.59 -19.09
C LEU A 117 -1.87 -15.07 -18.80
N ARG A 118 -1.61 -13.79 -19.12
CA ARG A 118 -0.35 -13.12 -18.79
C ARG A 118 -0.17 -12.98 -17.28
N LYS A 119 -1.21 -12.57 -16.53
CA LYS A 119 -1.19 -12.58 -15.05
C LYS A 119 -0.86 -13.97 -14.48
N ARG A 120 -1.46 -15.02 -15.06
CA ARG A 120 -1.12 -16.41 -14.68
C ARG A 120 0.32 -16.76 -15.01
N ALA A 121 0.83 -16.34 -16.17
CA ALA A 121 2.21 -16.60 -16.56
C ALA A 121 3.21 -15.89 -15.65
N VAL A 122 2.96 -14.63 -15.29
CA VAL A 122 3.71 -13.85 -14.29
C VAL A 122 3.79 -14.61 -12.96
N PHE A 123 2.65 -15.11 -12.46
CA PHE A 123 2.63 -15.94 -11.25
C PHE A 123 3.49 -17.19 -11.41
N LEU A 124 3.37 -17.94 -12.51
CA LEU A 124 4.11 -19.19 -12.66
C LEU A 124 5.63 -18.96 -12.78
N LEU A 125 6.04 -17.86 -13.41
CA LEU A 125 7.45 -17.46 -13.50
C LEU A 125 8.00 -17.04 -12.14
N SER A 126 7.23 -16.33 -11.32
CA SER A 126 7.70 -15.87 -10.00
C SER A 126 7.97 -17.03 -9.05
N GLN A 127 7.22 -18.13 -9.15
CA GLN A 127 7.43 -19.33 -8.33
C GLN A 127 8.80 -19.98 -8.51
N LYS A 128 9.51 -19.69 -9.61
CA LYS A 128 10.89 -20.18 -9.81
C LYS A 128 11.93 -19.41 -9.01
N MET A 129 11.66 -18.15 -8.65
CA MET A 129 12.57 -17.29 -7.89
C MET A 129 14.00 -17.23 -8.47
N THR A 130 14.12 -17.24 -9.80
CA THR A 130 15.40 -17.15 -10.53
C THR A 130 15.66 -15.74 -11.04
N ASP A 131 16.93 -15.38 -11.25
CA ASP A 131 17.33 -14.10 -11.86
C ASP A 131 16.66 -13.85 -13.22
N GLU A 132 16.51 -14.91 -14.02
CA GLU A 132 15.77 -14.86 -15.29
C GLU A 132 14.31 -14.43 -15.07
N SER A 133 13.66 -14.91 -13.99
CA SER A 133 12.29 -14.51 -13.67
C SER A 133 12.24 -13.06 -13.22
N VAL A 134 13.19 -12.61 -12.39
CA VAL A 134 13.32 -11.21 -11.98
C VAL A 134 13.45 -10.30 -13.20
N GLU A 135 14.29 -10.68 -14.16
CA GLU A 135 14.50 -9.93 -15.40
C GLU A 135 13.20 -9.80 -16.22
N ILE A 136 12.45 -10.90 -16.39
CA ILE A 136 11.16 -10.88 -17.08
C ILE A 136 10.16 -9.97 -16.36
N LEU A 137 10.08 -10.05 -15.03
CA LEU A 137 9.15 -9.23 -14.25
C LEU A 137 9.50 -7.74 -14.34
N LEU A 138 10.79 -7.39 -14.32
CA LEU A 138 11.27 -6.02 -14.52
C LEU A 138 10.92 -5.50 -15.93
N ASP A 139 11.04 -6.34 -16.96
CA ASP A 139 10.62 -5.99 -18.31
C ASP A 139 9.13 -5.66 -18.37
N LEU A 140 8.30 -6.56 -17.85
CA LEU A 140 6.84 -6.40 -17.86
C LEU A 140 6.36 -5.19 -17.05
N ALA A 141 7.03 -4.87 -15.95
CA ALA A 141 6.66 -3.72 -15.13
C ALA A 141 7.14 -2.39 -15.73
N HIS A 142 8.32 -2.35 -16.36
CA HIS A 142 9.00 -1.10 -16.67
C HIS A 142 9.71 -1.02 -18.03
N ARG A 143 10.61 -1.94 -18.39
CA ARG A 143 11.48 -1.76 -19.59
C ARG A 143 10.74 -2.04 -20.90
N ASN A 144 9.80 -2.97 -20.87
CA ASN A 144 8.91 -3.32 -21.96
C ASN A 144 7.50 -3.55 -21.39
N PRO A 145 6.86 -2.48 -20.90
CA PRO A 145 5.71 -2.58 -20.04
C PRO A 145 4.56 -3.35 -20.71
N ASP A 146 3.92 -4.24 -19.95
CA ASP A 146 2.71 -4.92 -20.40
C ASP A 146 1.60 -3.88 -20.66
N PRO A 147 0.80 -4.00 -21.73
CA PRO A 147 -0.30 -3.07 -21.98
C PRO A 147 -1.36 -3.08 -20.86
N ASP A 148 -1.56 -4.23 -20.21
CA ASP A 148 -2.50 -4.37 -19.11
C ASP A 148 -1.87 -3.92 -17.79
N ARG A 149 -2.55 -3.01 -17.08
CA ARG A 149 -2.05 -2.46 -15.82
C ARG A 149 -1.95 -3.52 -14.73
N GLU A 150 -2.94 -4.42 -14.62
CA GLU A 150 -2.93 -5.45 -13.59
C GLU A 150 -1.78 -6.43 -13.77
N VAL A 151 -1.36 -6.72 -15.02
CA VAL A 151 -0.15 -7.52 -15.30
C VAL A 151 1.11 -6.81 -14.79
N ARG A 152 1.26 -5.50 -15.05
CA ARG A 152 2.40 -4.71 -14.53
C ARG A 152 2.43 -4.70 -13.01
N GLU A 153 1.29 -4.48 -12.38
CA GLU A 153 1.15 -4.49 -10.92
C GLU A 153 1.47 -5.86 -10.32
N ALA A 154 1.02 -6.94 -10.95
CA ALA A 154 1.36 -8.30 -10.56
C ALA A 154 2.88 -8.52 -10.65
N ALA A 155 3.55 -8.00 -11.69
CA ALA A 155 4.99 -8.13 -11.81
C ALA A 155 5.74 -7.43 -10.65
N VAL A 156 5.35 -6.20 -10.29
CA VAL A 156 5.90 -5.49 -9.12
C VAL A 156 5.63 -6.26 -7.82
N PHE A 157 4.40 -6.76 -7.65
CA PHE A 157 4.04 -7.57 -6.49
C PHE A 157 4.96 -8.78 -6.37
N TRP A 158 5.14 -9.55 -7.45
CA TRP A 158 5.99 -10.74 -7.40
C TRP A 158 7.47 -10.41 -7.23
N LEU A 159 7.97 -9.31 -7.78
CA LEU A 159 9.33 -8.82 -7.49
C LEU A 159 9.52 -8.60 -5.98
N SER A 160 8.54 -8.02 -5.29
CA SER A 160 8.61 -7.83 -3.83
C SER A 160 8.59 -9.12 -3.01
N GLN A 161 8.09 -10.22 -3.59
CA GLN A 161 8.08 -11.53 -2.94
C GLN A 161 9.40 -12.28 -3.16
N VAL A 162 10.16 -11.91 -4.20
CA VAL A 162 11.49 -12.45 -4.45
C VAL A 162 12.48 -11.71 -3.55
N GLY A 163 12.89 -12.34 -2.45
CA GLY A 163 13.81 -11.75 -1.47
C GLY A 163 15.28 -11.74 -1.90
N SER A 164 15.58 -11.47 -3.18
CA SER A 164 16.95 -11.40 -3.71
C SER A 164 17.40 -9.96 -3.94
N GLU A 165 18.73 -9.74 -4.00
CA GLU A 165 19.30 -8.40 -4.28
C GLU A 165 18.93 -7.92 -5.69
N GLU A 166 18.84 -8.84 -6.66
CA GLU A 166 18.44 -8.55 -8.04
C GLU A 166 17.00 -8.04 -8.10
N ALA A 167 16.10 -8.63 -7.30
CA ALA A 167 14.71 -8.17 -7.21
C ALA A 167 14.60 -6.80 -6.53
N LEU A 168 15.44 -6.52 -5.54
CA LEU A 168 15.55 -5.21 -4.94
C LEU A 168 16.02 -4.17 -5.95
N ASP A 169 17.07 -4.46 -6.72
CA ASP A 169 17.57 -3.58 -7.79
C ASP A 169 16.52 -3.36 -8.88
N ALA A 170 15.72 -4.37 -9.21
CA ALA A 170 14.58 -4.23 -10.12
C ALA A 170 13.53 -3.26 -9.57
N LEU A 171 13.13 -3.37 -8.31
CA LEU A 171 12.20 -2.44 -7.66
C LEU A 171 12.76 -1.00 -7.61
N VAL A 172 14.06 -0.85 -7.34
CA VAL A 172 14.76 0.44 -7.38
C VAL A 172 14.69 1.04 -8.78
N SER A 173 14.97 0.25 -9.81
CA SER A 173 14.87 0.67 -11.21
C SER A 173 13.47 1.18 -11.53
N ILE A 174 12.43 0.40 -11.18
CA ILE A 174 11.02 0.77 -11.39
C ILE A 174 10.69 2.09 -10.69
N LEU A 175 11.03 2.24 -9.40
CA LEU A 175 10.77 3.47 -8.64
C LEU A 175 11.44 4.69 -9.31
N ARG A 176 12.67 4.53 -9.80
CA ARG A 176 13.49 5.64 -10.28
C ARG A 176 13.20 6.09 -11.71
N SER A 177 12.70 5.21 -12.58
CA SER A 177 12.58 5.48 -14.02
C SER A 177 11.29 5.05 -14.69
N SER A 178 10.33 4.43 -13.99
CA SER A 178 9.02 4.12 -14.59
C SER A 178 8.26 5.38 -14.99
N ASP A 179 7.69 5.36 -16.20
CA ASP A 179 6.79 6.42 -16.71
C ASP A 179 5.36 6.32 -16.15
N ASP A 180 5.04 5.24 -15.44
CA ASP A 180 3.74 5.02 -14.79
C ASP A 180 3.83 5.32 -13.28
N PRO A 181 3.20 6.42 -12.78
CA PRO A 181 3.24 6.80 -11.37
C PRO A 181 2.64 5.75 -10.43
N GLY A 182 1.61 5.02 -10.87
CA GLY A 182 1.00 3.97 -10.05
C GLY A 182 1.90 2.76 -9.88
N ILE A 183 2.75 2.49 -10.88
CA ILE A 183 3.78 1.45 -10.81
C ILE A 183 4.96 1.90 -9.94
N GLN A 184 5.35 3.19 -10.01
CA GLN A 184 6.34 3.76 -9.09
C GLN A 184 5.88 3.68 -7.62
N GLU A 185 4.63 4.03 -7.34
CA GLU A 185 4.04 3.94 -5.99
C GLU A 185 4.08 2.50 -5.45
N LYS A 186 3.74 1.50 -6.27
CA LYS A 186 3.81 0.09 -5.86
C LYS A 186 5.23 -0.38 -5.61
N ALA A 187 6.20 0.07 -6.41
CA ALA A 187 7.61 -0.22 -6.16
C ALA A 187 8.09 0.46 -4.87
N LEU A 188 7.68 1.70 -4.60
CA LEU A 188 7.96 2.40 -3.35
C LEU A 188 7.39 1.67 -2.13
N PHE A 189 6.13 1.26 -2.21
CA PHE A 189 5.48 0.48 -1.17
C PHE A 189 6.21 -0.85 -0.94
N ALA A 190 6.52 -1.59 -2.00
CA ALA A 190 7.29 -2.83 -1.90
C ALA A 190 8.62 -2.60 -1.16
N LEU A 191 9.40 -1.62 -1.60
CA LEU A 191 10.68 -1.24 -0.96
C LEU A 191 10.51 -0.90 0.53
N SER A 192 9.43 -0.23 0.93
CA SER A 192 9.17 0.06 2.35
C SER A 192 8.83 -1.16 3.21
N GLN A 193 8.31 -2.24 2.61
CA GLN A 193 7.98 -3.46 3.35
C GLN A 193 9.20 -4.37 3.54
N HIS A 194 10.27 -4.19 2.76
CA HIS A 194 11.50 -4.96 2.91
C HIS A 194 12.28 -4.50 4.16
N ARG A 195 12.55 -5.42 5.08
CA ARG A 195 13.24 -5.16 6.36
C ARG A 195 14.77 -5.09 6.24
N GLY A 196 15.31 -4.76 5.07
CA GLY A 196 16.74 -4.66 4.82
C GLY A 196 17.28 -3.25 5.06
N GLU A 197 18.52 -3.13 5.55
CA GLU A 197 19.22 -1.85 5.68
C GLU A 197 19.29 -1.11 4.33
N ARG A 198 19.57 -1.86 3.27
CA ARG A 198 19.61 -1.39 1.88
C ARG A 198 18.31 -0.72 1.44
N SER A 199 17.14 -1.29 1.78
CA SER A 199 15.84 -0.70 1.46
C SER A 199 15.64 0.65 2.15
N GLY A 200 16.08 0.76 3.40
CA GLY A 200 16.10 2.03 4.13
C GLY A 200 16.99 3.08 3.46
N GLU A 201 18.20 2.70 3.03
CA GLU A 201 19.12 3.58 2.28
C GLU A 201 18.48 4.08 0.98
N VAL A 202 17.86 3.19 0.20
CA VAL A 202 17.16 3.55 -1.04
C VAL A 202 16.07 4.59 -0.81
N LEU A 203 15.25 4.43 0.24
CA LEU A 203 14.20 5.40 0.57
C LEU A 203 14.80 6.76 0.99
N ARG A 204 15.86 6.77 1.79
CA ARG A 204 16.57 8.01 2.17
C ARG A 204 17.14 8.72 0.95
N GLU A 205 17.82 8.00 0.07
CA GLU A 205 18.32 8.55 -1.20
C GLU A 205 17.18 9.11 -2.06
N TYR A 206 16.06 8.38 -2.14
CA TYR A 206 14.92 8.78 -2.96
C TYR A 206 14.26 10.08 -2.47
N VAL A 207 14.12 10.27 -1.15
CA VAL A 207 13.56 11.52 -0.60
C VAL A 207 14.48 12.72 -0.91
N GLU A 208 15.79 12.52 -1.01
CA GLU A 208 16.75 13.59 -1.30
C GLU A 208 16.84 13.93 -2.80
N ARG A 209 16.25 13.12 -3.69
CA ARG A 209 16.18 13.39 -5.13
C ARG A 209 15.25 14.56 -5.45
N ARG A 210 15.84 15.68 -5.86
CA ARG A 210 15.10 16.91 -6.21
C ARG A 210 14.24 16.77 -7.46
N ASP A 211 14.62 15.87 -8.36
CA ASP A 211 13.91 15.55 -9.61
C ASP A 211 12.77 14.53 -9.43
N ALA A 212 12.69 13.86 -8.27
CA ALA A 212 11.64 12.89 -8.00
C ALA A 212 10.28 13.57 -7.73
N PRO A 213 9.16 12.94 -8.14
CA PRO A 213 7.81 13.47 -7.91
C PRO A 213 7.54 13.76 -6.42
N GLY A 214 6.95 14.92 -6.13
CA GLY A 214 6.67 15.37 -4.76
C GLY A 214 5.84 14.37 -3.95
N GLU A 215 4.75 13.87 -4.52
CA GLU A 215 3.86 12.89 -3.88
C GLU A 215 4.60 11.59 -3.48
N LEU A 216 5.45 11.06 -4.36
CA LEU A 216 6.24 9.86 -4.05
C LEU A 216 7.30 10.13 -2.97
N ARG A 217 7.88 11.34 -2.95
CA ARG A 217 8.80 11.75 -1.86
C ARG A 217 8.07 11.86 -0.53
N GLU A 218 6.84 12.37 -0.52
CA GLU A 218 5.99 12.42 0.68
C GLU A 218 5.63 11.02 1.20
N GLN A 219 5.30 10.08 0.30
CA GLN A 219 5.07 8.68 0.66
C GLN A 219 6.35 8.03 1.22
N ALA A 220 7.51 8.30 0.63
CA ALA A 220 8.79 7.79 1.13
C ALA A 220 9.11 8.35 2.53
N ILE A 221 8.83 9.64 2.78
CA ILE A 221 8.94 10.27 4.11
C ILE A 221 8.03 9.55 5.12
N PHE A 222 6.78 9.26 4.75
CA PHE A 222 5.86 8.52 5.63
C PHE A 222 6.42 7.16 6.03
N TRP A 223 6.82 6.35 5.04
CA TRP A 223 7.35 5.01 5.29
C TRP A 223 8.65 5.03 6.11
N LEU A 224 9.52 6.02 5.88
CA LEU A 224 10.68 6.24 6.72
C LEU A 224 10.27 6.53 8.16
N GLY A 225 9.27 7.40 8.41
CA GLY A 225 8.78 7.69 9.76
C GLY A 225 8.29 6.46 10.52
N GLN A 226 7.70 5.49 9.81
CA GLN A 226 7.23 4.22 10.37
C GLN A 226 8.35 3.18 10.60
N SER A 227 9.58 3.46 10.14
CA SER A 227 10.72 2.56 10.26
C SER A 227 11.55 2.82 11.53
N PRO A 228 12.22 1.80 12.11
CA PRO A 228 13.11 1.99 13.26
C PRO A 228 14.19 3.04 13.00
N GLY A 229 14.29 4.05 13.88
CA GLY A 229 15.24 5.16 13.75
C GLY A 229 14.88 6.18 12.66
N GLY A 230 13.79 5.98 11.93
CA GLY A 230 13.36 6.83 10.83
C GLY A 230 13.01 8.24 11.25
N ALA A 231 12.32 8.42 12.38
CA ALA A 231 12.03 9.73 12.94
C ALA A 231 13.29 10.56 13.21
N GLY A 232 14.37 9.95 13.71
CA GLY A 232 15.66 10.61 13.89
C GLY A 232 16.24 11.12 12.57
N TYR A 233 16.20 10.29 11.53
CA TYR A 233 16.62 10.68 10.18
C TYR A 233 15.76 11.82 9.62
N LEU A 234 14.43 11.72 9.69
CA LEU A 234 13.51 12.73 9.17
C LEU A 234 13.73 14.11 9.81
N ARG A 235 13.97 14.15 11.13
CA ARG A 235 14.32 15.38 11.84
C ARG A 235 15.62 16.01 11.34
N SER A 236 16.64 15.18 11.05
CA SER A 236 17.90 15.65 10.45
C SER A 236 17.75 16.14 9.00
N LEU A 237 16.74 15.63 8.29
CA LEU A 237 16.44 15.98 6.91
C LEU A 237 15.62 17.28 6.80
N TYR A 238 14.74 17.55 7.76
CA TYR A 238 13.77 18.66 7.73
C TYR A 238 14.34 19.99 7.20
N GLY A 239 15.44 20.47 7.79
CA GLY A 239 16.05 21.75 7.41
C GLY A 239 16.68 21.78 6.01
N ARG A 240 16.94 20.61 5.40
CA ARG A 240 17.49 20.48 4.04
C ARG A 240 16.40 20.45 2.96
N LEU A 241 15.13 20.30 3.34
CA LEU A 241 14.02 20.26 2.41
C LEU A 241 13.63 21.68 2.00
N GLU A 242 13.54 21.91 0.69
CA GLU A 242 13.13 23.21 0.12
C GLU A 242 11.60 23.33 -0.01
N SER A 243 10.90 22.20 -0.16
CA SER A 243 9.43 22.16 -0.32
C SER A 243 8.73 22.24 1.04
N PRO A 244 7.80 23.19 1.24
CA PRO A 244 6.95 23.24 2.43
C PRO A 244 6.14 21.95 2.63
N GLY A 245 5.57 21.37 1.57
CA GLY A 245 4.79 20.13 1.67
C GLY A 245 5.62 18.92 2.16
N LEU A 246 6.90 18.85 1.77
CA LEU A 246 7.79 17.81 2.29
C LEU A 246 8.14 18.04 3.78
N ARG A 247 8.26 19.30 4.20
CA ARG A 247 8.47 19.65 5.62
C ARG A 247 7.24 19.33 6.46
N GLU A 248 6.06 19.70 5.99
CA GLU A 248 4.78 19.32 6.59
C GLU A 248 4.68 17.79 6.75
N LYS A 249 5.02 17.04 5.68
CA LYS A 249 5.01 15.58 5.75
C LYS A 249 6.00 15.01 6.76
N VAL A 250 7.14 15.66 6.96
CA VAL A 250 8.09 15.30 8.03
C VAL A 250 7.49 15.55 9.42
N LEU A 251 6.84 16.70 9.65
CA LEU A 251 6.16 16.99 10.92
C LEU A 251 5.14 15.89 11.24
N PHE A 252 4.27 15.58 10.28
CA PHE A 252 3.31 14.48 10.37
C PHE A 252 3.98 13.14 10.69
N SER A 253 5.01 12.78 9.92
CA SER A 253 5.61 11.45 10.03
C SER A 253 6.41 11.26 11.31
N VAL A 254 7.01 12.32 11.86
CA VAL A 254 7.65 12.31 13.18
C VAL A 254 6.62 12.22 14.29
N ALA A 255 5.50 12.94 14.20
CA ALA A 255 4.41 12.84 15.17
C ALA A 255 3.83 11.43 15.25
N GLN A 256 3.65 10.78 14.11
CA GLN A 256 3.07 9.43 14.00
C GLN A 256 4.09 8.29 14.21
N SER A 257 5.37 8.58 14.49
CA SER A 257 6.38 7.53 14.63
C SER A 257 6.41 6.86 16.01
N GLY A 258 5.74 7.44 17.00
CA GLY A 258 5.84 7.02 18.41
C GLY A 258 7.23 7.24 19.02
N ALA A 259 8.03 8.17 18.48
CA ALA A 259 9.34 8.47 19.02
C ALA A 259 9.20 9.30 20.31
N VAL A 260 9.91 8.91 21.37
CA VAL A 260 9.81 9.54 22.71
C VAL A 260 10.13 11.04 22.68
N ASP A 261 10.96 11.48 21.73
CA ASP A 261 11.40 12.86 21.58
C ASP A 261 10.73 13.59 20.39
N ALA A 262 9.61 13.05 19.89
CA ALA A 262 8.83 13.69 18.83
C ALA A 262 8.19 14.99 19.31
N GLU A 263 7.60 14.98 20.51
CA GLU A 263 6.91 16.14 21.11
C GLU A 263 7.86 17.32 21.31
N ASP A 264 8.96 17.12 22.04
CA ASP A 264 10.01 18.13 22.24
C ASP A 264 10.48 18.75 20.92
N TRP A 265 10.60 17.92 19.88
CA TRP A 265 11.04 18.38 18.57
C TRP A 265 9.97 19.20 17.84
N LEU A 266 8.70 18.78 17.88
CA LEU A 266 7.58 19.54 17.30
C LEU A 266 7.40 20.88 18.05
N LEU A 267 7.55 20.88 19.37
CA LEU A 267 7.50 22.06 20.20
C LEU A 267 8.60 23.07 19.82
N ALA A 268 9.81 22.58 19.58
CA ALA A 268 10.90 23.41 19.07
C ALA A 268 10.58 23.99 17.69
N ARG A 269 9.91 23.24 16.80
CA ARG A 269 9.47 23.76 15.48
C ARG A 269 8.38 24.81 15.61
N ALA A 270 7.40 24.63 16.49
CA ALA A 270 6.35 25.62 16.74
C ALA A 270 6.91 26.95 17.28
N ARG A 271 7.92 26.89 18.15
CA ARG A 271 8.60 28.08 18.75
C ARG A 271 9.58 28.78 17.81
N ASP A 272 10.01 28.14 16.73
CA ASP A 272 11.04 28.67 15.84
C ASP A 272 10.49 29.79 14.95
N ALA A 273 10.78 31.05 15.31
CA ALA A 273 10.34 32.22 14.55
C ALA A 273 10.97 32.33 13.15
N SER A 274 11.97 31.51 12.81
CA SER A 274 12.51 31.42 11.46
C SER A 274 11.70 30.50 10.53
N GLU A 275 10.82 29.66 11.09
CA GLU A 275 9.92 28.82 10.31
C GLU A 275 8.70 29.62 9.81
N PRO A 276 8.18 29.32 8.60
CA PRO A 276 6.90 29.83 8.14
C PRO A 276 5.77 29.56 9.13
N VAL A 277 4.86 30.52 9.27
CA VAL A 277 3.71 30.42 10.20
C VAL A 277 2.89 29.15 9.97
N GLU A 278 2.69 28.73 8.72
CA GLU A 278 1.96 27.49 8.42
C GLU A 278 2.65 26.24 8.96
N LEU A 279 3.98 26.09 8.80
CA LEU A 279 4.72 24.95 9.36
C LEU A 279 4.73 24.96 10.90
N ARG A 280 4.73 26.14 11.51
CA ARG A 280 4.58 26.28 12.96
C ARG A 280 3.19 25.87 13.43
N LYS A 281 2.14 26.18 12.66
CA LYS A 281 0.77 25.71 12.91
C LYS A 281 0.66 24.20 12.74
N ASP A 282 1.28 23.62 11.72
CA ASP A 282 1.31 22.17 11.51
C ASP A 282 2.00 21.47 12.68
N ALA A 283 3.11 22.03 13.19
CA ALA A 283 3.77 21.50 14.37
C ALA A 283 2.87 21.54 15.62
N LEU A 284 2.16 22.66 15.85
CA LEU A 284 1.16 22.78 16.91
C LEU A 284 0.01 21.78 16.74
N PHE A 285 -0.50 21.63 15.53
CA PHE A 285 -1.56 20.68 15.23
C PHE A 285 -1.15 19.25 15.58
N TRP A 286 0.04 18.82 15.13
CA TRP A 286 0.54 17.49 15.42
C TRP A 286 0.93 17.27 16.88
N LEU A 287 1.35 18.31 17.61
CA LEU A 287 1.49 18.26 19.07
C LEU A 287 0.17 17.92 19.75
N GLY A 288 -0.91 18.62 19.40
CA GLY A 288 -2.23 18.37 19.98
C GLY A 288 -2.87 17.04 19.56
N GLN A 289 -2.27 16.30 18.62
CA GLN A 289 -2.68 14.95 18.24
C GLN A 289 -1.77 13.87 18.81
N ALA A 290 -0.62 14.24 19.39
CA ALA A 290 0.24 13.31 20.09
C ALA A 290 -0.38 12.99 21.46
N ASP A 291 -0.41 11.71 21.82
CA ASP A 291 -0.86 11.27 23.14
C ASP A 291 0.12 11.78 24.21
N GLY A 292 -0.29 12.79 24.99
CA GLY A 292 0.47 13.25 26.15
C GLY A 292 0.98 14.69 26.12
N ALA A 293 0.58 15.50 25.13
CA ALA A 293 0.87 16.93 25.16
C ALA A 293 0.36 17.57 26.47
N ASP A 294 1.27 18.11 27.26
CA ASP A 294 0.94 18.76 28.53
C ASP A 294 0.26 20.12 28.24
N ALA A 295 -1.03 20.24 28.61
CA ALA A 295 -1.79 21.48 28.50
C ALA A 295 -1.05 22.70 29.08
N ALA A 296 -0.31 22.55 30.17
CA ALA A 296 0.44 23.65 30.76
C ALA A 296 1.57 24.11 29.83
N GLU A 297 2.26 23.16 29.17
CA GLU A 297 3.31 23.47 28.20
C GLU A 297 2.74 24.09 26.91
N VAL A 298 1.60 23.58 26.43
CA VAL A 298 0.86 24.16 25.30
C VAL A 298 0.40 25.58 25.65
N GLY A 299 -0.13 25.81 26.86
CA GLY A 299 -0.52 27.13 27.35
C GLY A 299 0.64 28.11 27.40
N ALA A 300 1.82 27.67 27.85
CA ALA A 300 3.03 28.48 27.89
C ALA A 300 3.48 28.95 26.48
N LEU A 301 3.12 28.23 25.42
CA LEU A 301 3.42 28.66 24.04
C LEU A 301 2.71 29.94 23.65
N TYR A 302 1.52 30.20 24.20
CA TYR A 302 0.71 31.36 23.85
C TYR A 302 1.47 32.68 24.00
N GLY A 303 2.20 32.84 25.11
CA GLY A 303 3.01 34.03 25.39
C GLY A 303 4.28 34.13 24.55
N SER A 304 4.72 33.03 23.93
CA SER A 304 5.90 33.01 23.07
C SER A 304 5.63 33.44 21.62
N PHE A 305 4.36 33.54 21.22
CA PHE A 305 3.97 33.88 19.85
C PHE A 305 3.59 35.35 19.69
N ALA A 306 4.08 35.97 18.62
CA ALA A 306 3.68 37.32 18.22
C ALA A 306 2.47 37.28 17.26
N GLU A 307 2.39 36.23 16.46
CA GLU A 307 1.40 36.04 15.41
C GLU A 307 0.06 35.59 16.00
N ARG A 308 -1.01 36.32 15.65
CA ARG A 308 -2.35 36.05 16.15
C ARG A 308 -2.82 34.65 15.76
N GLU A 309 -2.52 34.20 14.55
CA GLU A 309 -2.92 32.91 14.02
C GLU A 309 -2.35 31.74 14.85
N LEU A 310 -1.12 31.87 15.37
CA LEU A 310 -0.52 30.84 16.24
C LEU A 310 -1.13 30.86 17.64
N LYS A 311 -1.41 32.05 18.18
CA LYS A 311 -2.15 32.20 19.44
C LYS A 311 -3.54 31.60 19.36
N GLU A 312 -4.25 31.80 18.24
CA GLU A 312 -5.54 31.17 17.99
C GLU A 312 -5.45 29.65 17.94
N GLN A 313 -4.40 29.10 17.33
CA GLN A 313 -4.16 27.66 17.31
C GLN A 313 -3.94 27.12 18.73
N VAL A 314 -3.19 27.80 19.59
CA VAL A 314 -3.02 27.40 21.00
C VAL A 314 -4.35 27.42 21.76
N LEU A 315 -5.16 28.47 21.60
CA LEU A 315 -6.49 28.54 22.21
C LEU A 315 -7.38 27.37 21.77
N PHE A 316 -7.33 27.02 20.49
CA PHE A 316 -8.07 25.87 19.97
C PHE A 316 -7.57 24.56 20.58
N LEU A 317 -6.25 24.33 20.64
CA LEU A 317 -5.69 23.12 21.23
C LEU A 317 -6.10 22.95 22.70
N LEU A 318 -5.97 24.00 23.51
CA LEU A 318 -6.40 23.97 24.91
C LEU A 318 -7.91 23.70 25.04
N SER A 319 -8.73 24.22 24.12
CA SER A 319 -10.18 23.99 24.17
C SER A 319 -10.60 22.56 23.83
N GLN A 320 -9.74 21.81 23.14
CA GLN A 320 -9.99 20.40 22.79
C GLN A 320 -9.57 19.44 23.91
N GLU A 321 -8.90 19.95 24.95
CA GLU A 321 -8.42 19.19 26.08
C GLU A 321 -9.29 19.46 27.32
N GLU A 322 -9.83 18.41 27.93
CA GLU A 322 -10.74 18.51 29.09
C GLU A 322 -9.99 18.58 30.44
N SER A 323 -8.67 18.79 30.43
CA SER A 323 -7.85 18.80 31.64
C SER A 323 -8.03 20.07 32.47
N SER A 324 -7.77 19.97 33.77
CA SER A 324 -7.79 21.13 34.67
C SER A 324 -6.75 22.16 34.26
N GLU A 325 -5.60 21.68 33.81
CA GLU A 325 -4.45 22.46 33.36
C GLU A 325 -4.80 23.27 32.10
N ALA A 326 -5.59 22.71 31.17
CA ALA A 326 -6.07 23.43 30.00
C ALA A 326 -7.01 24.59 30.39
N VAL A 327 -7.91 24.35 31.35
CA VAL A 327 -8.80 25.38 31.90
C VAL A 327 -7.98 26.48 32.60
N ASP A 328 -6.98 26.11 33.40
CA ASP A 328 -6.09 27.06 34.07
C ASP A 328 -5.36 27.96 33.06
N ALA A 329 -4.82 27.37 31.98
CA ALA A 329 -4.19 28.11 30.90
C ALA A 329 -5.17 29.07 30.18
N LEU A 330 -6.38 28.62 29.86
CA LEU A 330 -7.41 29.47 29.23
C LEU A 330 -7.83 30.62 30.15
N LEU A 331 -7.98 30.38 31.46
CA LEU A 331 -8.27 31.41 32.46
C LEU A 331 -7.15 32.45 32.53
N GLU A 332 -5.89 32.02 32.55
CA GLU A 332 -4.73 32.92 32.56
C GLU A 332 -4.70 33.78 31.30
N ILE A 333 -4.90 33.18 30.12
CA ILE A 333 -4.94 33.91 28.85
C ILE A 333 -6.11 34.91 28.84
N ALA A 334 -7.32 34.51 29.26
CA ALA A 334 -8.49 35.39 29.26
C ALA A 334 -8.32 36.59 30.21
N ARG A 335 -7.63 36.42 31.35
CA ARG A 335 -7.35 37.50 32.30
C ARG A 335 -6.33 38.50 31.73
N ASN A 336 -5.27 38.00 31.10
CA ASN A 336 -4.10 38.81 30.74
C ASN A 336 -4.06 39.28 29.28
N GLU A 337 -4.81 38.67 28.36
CA GLU A 337 -4.76 39.04 26.94
C GLU A 337 -5.35 40.45 26.71
N THR A 338 -4.62 41.19 25.87
CA THR A 338 -4.88 42.58 25.48
C THR A 338 -5.55 42.69 24.11
N ASP A 339 -5.30 41.74 23.20
CA ASP A 339 -6.04 41.61 21.94
C ASP A 339 -7.48 41.17 22.22
N LEU A 340 -8.43 42.02 21.85
CA LEU A 340 -9.84 41.81 22.17
C LEU A 340 -10.43 40.59 21.46
N GLU A 341 -9.95 40.23 20.27
CA GLU A 341 -10.48 39.07 19.53
C GLU A 341 -9.94 37.77 20.13
N LEU A 342 -8.66 37.72 20.49
CA LEU A 342 -8.09 36.58 21.20
C LEU A 342 -8.69 36.39 22.60
N LYS A 343 -8.89 37.49 23.33
CA LYS A 343 -9.56 37.47 24.65
C LYS A 343 -10.98 36.94 24.53
N LYS A 344 -11.76 37.38 23.54
CA LYS A 344 -13.11 36.86 23.26
C LYS A 344 -13.09 35.36 22.97
N LYS A 345 -12.11 34.87 22.19
CA LYS A 345 -11.97 33.43 21.89
C LYS A 345 -11.66 32.62 23.15
N ALA A 346 -10.75 33.09 24.00
CA ALA A 346 -10.46 32.43 25.27
C ALA A 346 -11.71 32.35 26.19
N VAL A 347 -12.43 33.47 26.33
CA VAL A 347 -13.70 33.54 27.08
C VAL A 347 -14.77 32.62 26.47
N PHE A 348 -14.86 32.57 25.13
CA PHE A 348 -15.80 31.70 24.42
C PHE A 348 -15.53 30.22 24.75
N TRP A 349 -14.28 29.76 24.66
CA TRP A 349 -13.92 28.38 24.98
C TRP A 349 -14.12 28.03 26.45
N LEU A 350 -13.81 28.95 27.37
CA LEU A 350 -14.16 28.79 28.79
C LEU A 350 -15.66 28.61 29.01
N GLY A 351 -16.50 29.30 28.23
CA GLY A 351 -17.96 29.10 28.27
C GLY A 351 -18.45 27.78 27.67
N GLN A 352 -17.58 27.01 27.00
CA GLN A 352 -17.87 25.64 26.57
C GLN A 352 -17.36 24.59 27.57
N SER A 353 -16.60 25.01 28.58
CA SER A 353 -16.07 24.12 29.62
C SER A 353 -17.13 23.87 30.70
N ASP A 354 -17.19 22.63 31.20
CA ASP A 354 -18.00 22.26 32.36
C ASP A 354 -17.27 22.54 33.70
N ASP A 355 -16.08 23.15 33.67
CA ASP A 355 -15.31 23.46 34.88
C ASP A 355 -15.94 24.63 35.68
N PRO A 356 -16.27 24.44 36.98
CA PRO A 356 -16.87 25.49 37.80
C PRO A 356 -16.06 26.79 37.89
N ARG A 357 -14.73 26.73 37.74
CA ARG A 357 -13.86 27.92 37.75
C ARG A 357 -14.08 28.79 36.52
N ALA A 358 -14.39 28.18 35.37
CA ALA A 358 -14.76 28.90 34.17
C ALA A 358 -16.08 29.66 34.38
N GLU A 359 -17.09 29.02 34.99
CA GLU A 359 -18.35 29.68 35.36
C GLU A 359 -18.13 30.87 36.31
N GLU A 360 -17.33 30.70 37.35
CA GLU A 360 -17.01 31.76 38.31
C GLU A 360 -16.35 32.97 37.62
N PHE A 361 -15.40 32.71 36.73
CA PHE A 361 -14.73 33.75 35.95
C PHE A 361 -15.70 34.49 35.00
N LEU A 362 -16.61 33.78 34.33
CA LEU A 362 -17.61 34.42 33.47
C LEU A 362 -18.57 35.31 34.27
N LEU A 363 -18.96 34.88 35.48
CA LEU A 363 -19.76 35.71 36.39
C LEU A 363 -18.99 36.94 36.88
N GLU A 364 -17.68 36.83 37.13
CA GLU A 364 -16.79 37.95 37.46
C GLU A 364 -16.82 39.03 36.36
N ILE A 365 -16.70 38.60 35.09
CA ILE A 365 -16.77 39.51 33.93
C ILE A 365 -18.13 40.21 33.85
N LEU A 366 -19.24 39.49 34.04
CA LEU A 366 -20.60 40.05 33.96
C LEU A 366 -20.91 41.05 35.08
N ARG A 367 -20.37 40.83 36.28
CA ARG A 367 -20.56 41.72 37.43
C ARG A 367 -19.74 43.01 37.32
N GLY A 368 -18.70 43.03 36.49
CA GLY A 368 -17.77 44.14 36.36
C GLY A 368 -16.84 44.27 37.57
N PRO A 369 -15.79 45.12 37.49
CA PRO A 369 -14.85 45.30 38.61
C PRO A 369 -15.59 45.85 39.84
N PRO A 370 -15.22 45.42 41.05
CA PRO A 370 -15.85 45.90 42.28
C PRO A 370 -15.68 47.43 42.38
N GLY A 371 -16.77 48.18 42.11
CA GLY A 371 -16.80 49.64 42.20
C GLY A 371 -17.17 50.42 40.92
N ALA A 372 -17.44 49.78 39.78
CA ALA A 372 -17.84 50.47 38.54
C ALA A 372 -19.36 50.71 38.39
N GLY A 373 -20.15 50.46 39.44
CA GLY A 373 -21.58 50.79 39.50
C GLY A 373 -21.83 51.97 40.43
N GLY A 374 -21.88 53.17 39.87
CA GLY A 374 -22.33 54.40 40.53
C GLY A 374 -23.20 55.22 39.58
#